data_AF-A0A0D2BN16-F1
#
_entry.id   AF-A0A0D2BN16-F1
#
_cell.length_a   1.000
_cell.length_b   1.000
_cell.length_c   1.000
_cell.angle_alpha   90.00
_cell.angle_beta   90.00
_cell.angle_gamma   90.00
#
_symmetry.space_group_name_H-M   'P 1'
#
loop_
_entity.id
_entity.type
_entity.pdbx_description
1 polymer ?
#
loop_
_entity_poly.entity_id
_entity_poly.type
_entity_poly.pdbx_seq_one_letter_code
_entity_poly.pdbx_strand_id
1 'polypeptide(L)'
;MPPEPVSTYGQGRAPLPRRHRARLRHVDAIMGITKPSIRRLARRGGIRRISSTIYDDARMALKAHLREILRRVVILMGGPDNELRHGVNVPQRKVRLLG
;
A
#
# COMPACT_ATOMS: atom_id res chain seq x y z
N MET A 1 27.04 -47.16 -27.81
CA MET A 1 26.31 -45.95 -28.25
C MET A 1 25.60 -45.38 -27.02
N PRO A 2 26.07 -44.26 -26.43
CA PRO A 2 25.38 -43.63 -25.32
C PRO A 2 24.09 -42.95 -25.82
N PRO A 3 23.03 -42.86 -24.99
CA PRO A 3 21.79 -42.18 -25.38
C PRO A 3 22.02 -40.67 -25.53
N GLU A 4 21.43 -40.09 -26.57
CA GLU A 4 21.47 -38.65 -26.88
C GLU A 4 20.86 -37.81 -25.72
N PRO A 5 21.43 -36.64 -25.40
CA PRO A 5 20.90 -35.78 -24.35
C PRO A 5 19.54 -35.17 -24.76
N VAL A 6 18.49 -35.52 -24.03
CA VAL A 6 17.15 -34.94 -24.24
C VAL A 6 17.10 -33.46 -23.86
N SER A 7 16.57 -32.66 -24.78
CA SER A 7 16.41 -31.21 -24.64
C SER A 7 15.58 -30.84 -23.41
N THR A 8 16.20 -30.12 -22.46
CA THR A 8 15.60 -29.74 -21.17
C THR A 8 14.84 -28.40 -21.24
N TYR A 9 14.30 -28.01 -22.41
CA TYR A 9 13.42 -26.85 -22.51
C TYR A 9 12.10 -27.14 -21.77
N GLY A 10 12.09 -26.85 -20.47
CA GLY A 10 10.95 -27.14 -19.60
C GLY A 10 11.20 -27.00 -18.09
N GLN A 11 12.43 -26.78 -17.62
CA GLN A 11 12.64 -26.49 -16.20
C GLN A 11 12.37 -25.01 -15.90
N GLY A 12 11.09 -24.71 -15.64
CA GLY A 12 10.61 -23.46 -15.08
C GLY A 12 11.10 -23.21 -13.65
N ARG A 13 12.41 -23.09 -13.45
CA ARG A 13 13.00 -22.59 -12.20
C ARG A 13 13.00 -21.07 -12.23
N ALA A 14 11.82 -20.47 -12.04
CA ALA A 14 11.80 -19.12 -11.50
C ALA A 14 12.43 -19.17 -10.10
N PRO A 15 13.33 -18.24 -9.73
CA PRO A 15 13.93 -18.24 -8.40
C PRO A 15 12.83 -18.23 -7.33
N LEU A 16 12.81 -19.24 -6.46
CA LEU A 16 11.94 -19.26 -5.29
C LEU A 16 12.16 -17.96 -4.51
N PRO A 17 11.10 -17.23 -4.10
CA PRO A 17 11.26 -15.98 -3.39
C PRO A 17 12.00 -16.26 -2.07
N ARG A 18 13.25 -15.78 -2.00
CA ARG A 18 14.08 -15.85 -0.80
C ARG A 18 13.33 -15.19 0.35
N ARG A 19 13.03 -15.96 1.39
CA ARG A 19 12.45 -15.45 2.65
C ARG A 19 13.52 -14.73 3.46
N HIS A 20 14.05 -13.65 2.91
CA HIS A 20 14.69 -12.62 3.69
C HIS A 20 13.81 -11.39 3.51
N ARG A 21 13.06 -11.03 4.56
CA ARG A 21 12.39 -9.73 4.61
C ARG A 21 13.47 -8.66 4.58
N ALA A 22 13.84 -8.23 3.38
CA ALA A 22 14.47 -6.93 3.23
C ALA A 22 13.47 -5.93 3.81
N ARG A 23 13.80 -5.31 4.95
CA ARG A 23 13.16 -4.05 5.33
C ARG A 23 13.45 -3.10 4.17
N LEU A 24 12.47 -2.93 3.29
CA LEU A 24 12.55 -1.96 2.21
C LEU A 24 12.54 -0.58 2.86
N ARG A 25 13.75 -0.08 3.13
CA ARG A 25 14.02 1.34 3.33
C ARG A 25 14.03 1.97 1.95
N HIS A 26 12.88 2.37 1.41
CA HIS A 26 12.83 3.24 0.24
C HIS A 26 11.76 4.33 0.37
N VAL A 27 12.28 5.54 0.54
CA VAL A 27 11.93 6.91 0.07
C VAL A 27 10.48 7.33 -0.21
N ASP A 28 9.52 6.45 -0.50
CA ASP A 28 8.11 6.82 -0.63
C ASP A 28 7.18 5.63 -0.37
N ALA A 29 6.34 5.74 0.65
CA ALA A 29 5.38 4.67 1.03
C ALA A 29 4.45 4.26 -0.13
N ILE A 30 4.23 5.15 -1.12
CA ILE A 30 3.33 4.89 -2.24
C ILE A 30 3.88 3.83 -3.22
N MET A 31 5.21 3.71 -3.34
CA MET A 31 5.85 2.70 -4.18
C MET A 31 5.74 1.29 -3.59
N GLY A 32 5.46 1.19 -2.28
CA GLY A 32 5.09 -0.07 -1.62
C GLY A 32 3.78 -0.67 -2.16
N ILE A 33 2.95 0.14 -2.83
CA ILE A 33 1.77 -0.36 -3.57
C ILE A 33 2.23 -0.94 -4.91
N THR A 34 2.52 -2.23 -4.88
CA THR A 34 3.07 -2.96 -6.03
C THR A 34 2.02 -3.18 -7.13
N LYS A 35 2.48 -3.29 -8.39
CA LYS A 35 1.63 -3.62 -9.56
C LYS A 35 0.69 -4.84 -9.34
N PRO A 36 1.13 -5.96 -8.72
CA PRO A 36 0.22 -7.07 -8.44
C PRO A 36 -0.87 -6.72 -7.43
N SER A 37 -0.62 -5.82 -6.46
CA SER A 37 -1.65 -5.35 -5.53
C SER A 37 -2.75 -4.56 -6.25
N ILE A 38 -2.37 -3.66 -7.16
CA ILE A 38 -3.31 -2.91 -8.00
C ILE A 38 -4.09 -3.88 -8.91
N ARG A 39 -3.43 -4.87 -9.49
CA ARG A 39 -4.09 -5.91 -10.31
C ARG A 39 -5.14 -6.67 -9.50
N ARG A 40 -4.83 -7.09 -8.27
CA ARG A 40 -5.80 -7.78 -7.39
C ARG A 40 -7.02 -6.91 -7.06
N LEU A 41 -6.82 -5.62 -6.82
CA LEU A 41 -7.92 -4.66 -6.60
C LEU A 41 -8.79 -4.53 -7.86
N ALA A 42 -8.15 -4.31 -9.01
CA ALA A 42 -8.84 -4.14 -10.27
C ALA A 42 -9.64 -5.39 -10.67
N ARG A 43 -9.07 -6.58 -10.46
CA ARG A 43 -9.80 -7.85 -10.68
C ARG A 43 -11.01 -8.00 -9.76
N ARG A 44 -10.90 -7.62 -8.48
CA ARG A 44 -12.06 -7.59 -7.57
C ARG A 44 -13.13 -6.60 -8.02
N GLY A 45 -12.73 -5.50 -8.65
CA GLY A 45 -13.63 -4.53 -9.28
C GLY A 45 -14.16 -4.94 -10.67
N GLY A 46 -13.94 -6.18 -11.13
CA GLY A 46 -14.44 -6.64 -12.43
C GLY A 46 -13.67 -6.12 -13.66
N ILE A 47 -12.50 -5.51 -13.47
CA ILE A 47 -11.72 -4.91 -14.56
C ILE A 47 -11.05 -6.01 -15.39
N ARG A 48 -11.36 -6.09 -16.69
CA ARG A 48 -10.89 -7.14 -17.62
C ARG A 48 -9.51 -6.88 -18.24
N ARG A 49 -9.16 -5.63 -18.56
CA ARG A 49 -7.84 -5.22 -19.09
C ARG A 49 -7.35 -3.99 -18.34
N ILE A 50 -6.06 -3.92 -18.08
CA ILE A 50 -5.43 -2.82 -17.34
C ILE A 50 -4.25 -2.32 -18.18
N SER A 51 -4.28 -1.05 -18.55
CA SER A 51 -3.16 -0.39 -19.26
C SER A 51 -1.98 -0.16 -18.32
N SER A 52 -0.78 0.04 -18.88
CA SER A 52 0.44 0.32 -18.12
C SER A 52 0.38 1.65 -17.37
N THR A 53 -0.25 2.67 -17.94
CA THR A 53 -0.36 4.02 -17.33
C THR A 53 -1.18 4.02 -16.04
N ILE A 54 -2.15 3.12 -15.94
CA ILE A 54 -3.07 3.01 -14.79
C ILE A 54 -2.35 2.68 -13.48
N TYR A 55 -1.18 2.04 -13.51
CA TYR A 55 -0.49 1.71 -12.27
C TYR A 55 -0.02 2.95 -11.51
N ASP A 56 0.43 3.98 -12.23
CA ASP A 56 0.93 5.22 -11.63
C ASP A 56 -0.23 6.15 -11.27
N ASP A 57 -1.24 6.25 -12.14
CA ASP A 57 -2.47 7.00 -11.86
C ASP A 57 -3.20 6.46 -10.63
N ALA A 58 -3.30 5.14 -10.48
CA ALA A 58 -3.94 4.52 -9.32
C ALA A 58 -3.18 4.82 -8.01
N ARG A 59 -1.85 4.95 -8.07
CA ARG A 59 -1.04 5.35 -6.91
C ARG A 59 -1.29 6.81 -6.54
N MET A 60 -1.36 7.70 -7.53
CA MET A 60 -1.67 9.11 -7.30
C MET A 60 -3.07 9.30 -6.71
N ALA A 61 -4.08 8.62 -7.28
CA ALA A 61 -5.45 8.64 -6.79
C ALA A 61 -5.55 8.14 -5.33
N LEU A 62 -4.86 7.04 -5.01
CA LEU A 62 -4.82 6.51 -3.64
C LEU A 62 -4.18 7.51 -2.66
N LYS A 63 -3.08 8.16 -3.05
CA LYS A 63 -2.41 9.16 -2.22
C LYS A 63 -3.32 10.37 -1.97
N ALA A 64 -3.99 10.87 -3.00
CA ALA A 64 -4.93 11.98 -2.88
C ALA A 64 -6.12 11.64 -1.97
N HIS A 65 -6.70 10.45 -2.14
CA HIS A 65 -7.82 9.99 -1.33
C HIS A 65 -7.46 9.84 0.15
N LEU A 66 -6.32 9.21 0.44
CA LEU A 66 -5.83 9.06 1.82
C LEU A 66 -5.50 10.41 2.46
N ARG A 67 -4.96 11.37 1.68
CA ARG A 67 -4.70 12.72 2.18
C ARG A 67 -5.98 13.41 2.66
N GLU A 68 -7.07 13.26 1.92
CA GLU A 68 -8.37 13.83 2.26
C GLU A 68 -8.98 13.16 3.51
N ILE A 69 -8.93 11.83 3.59
CA ILE A 69 -9.42 11.09 4.77
C ILE A 69 -8.64 11.50 6.01
N LEU A 70 -7.30 11.49 5.92
CA LEU A 70 -6.44 11.84 7.06
C LEU A 70 -6.64 13.29 7.49
N ARG A 71 -6.83 14.23 6.55
CA ARG A 71 -7.18 15.61 6.88
C ARG A 71 -8.45 15.69 7.72
N ARG A 72 -9.52 14.99 7.31
CA ARG A 72 -10.79 14.96 8.05
C ARG A 72 -10.64 14.34 9.44
N VAL A 73 -9.91 13.23 9.53
CA VAL A 73 -9.68 12.52 10.78
C VAL A 73 -8.84 13.36 11.76
N VAL A 74 -7.82 14.06 11.27
CA VAL A 74 -6.99 14.98 12.10
C VAL A 74 -7.82 16.17 12.59
N ILE A 75 -8.70 16.72 11.75
CA ILE A 75 -9.62 17.78 12.17
C ILE A 75 -10.55 17.28 13.28
N LEU A 76 -11.11 16.07 13.13
CA LEU A 76 -12.00 15.46 14.12
C LEU A 76 -11.30 15.12 15.45
N MET A 77 -10.07 14.60 15.40
CA MET A 77 -9.31 14.22 16.60
C MET A 77 -8.66 15.40 17.33
N GLY A 78 -8.88 16.62 16.86
CA GLY A 78 -8.38 17.81 17.52
C GLY A 78 -6.93 18.17 17.15
N GLY A 79 -6.60 18.11 15.86
CA GLY A 79 -5.34 18.67 15.32
C GLY A 79 -5.10 20.12 15.78
N PRO A 80 -3.89 20.67 15.57
CA PRO A 80 -3.44 21.93 16.18
C PRO A 80 -4.37 23.14 15.92
N ASP A 81 -5.22 23.06 14.90
CA ASP A 81 -6.21 24.10 14.54
C ASP A 81 -7.57 23.95 15.26
N ASN A 82 -7.75 22.92 16.08
CA ASN A 82 -9.03 22.61 16.74
C ASN A 82 -9.33 23.57 17.90
N GLU A 83 -8.28 24.06 18.58
CA GLU A 83 -8.43 25.11 19.60
C GLU A 83 -8.95 26.43 19.00
N LEU A 84 -8.64 26.71 17.74
CA LEU A 84 -8.99 27.97 17.06
C LEU A 84 -10.41 27.98 16.46
N ARG A 85 -10.99 26.81 16.16
CA ARG A 85 -12.26 26.74 15.40
C ARG A 85 -13.49 26.48 16.24
N HIS A 86 -13.35 25.83 17.40
CA HIS A 86 -14.54 25.41 18.15
C HIS A 86 -14.76 26.12 19.48
N GLY A 87 -13.78 26.78 20.10
CA GLY A 87 -14.00 27.45 21.40
C GLY A 87 -14.55 26.52 22.50
N VAL A 88 -14.60 25.21 22.26
CA VAL A 88 -15.04 24.19 23.20
C VAL A 88 -13.83 23.37 23.58
N ASN A 89 -13.49 23.41 24.86
CA ASN A 89 -12.51 22.54 25.49
C ASN A 89 -12.94 21.09 25.25
N VAL A 90 -12.22 20.36 24.39
CA VAL A 90 -12.39 18.91 24.28
C VAL A 90 -11.65 18.29 25.47
N PRO A 91 -12.34 17.66 26.43
CA PRO A 91 -11.68 17.07 27.57
C PRO A 91 -10.81 15.91 27.08
N GLN A 92 -9.50 16.10 27.14
CA GLN A 92 -8.51 15.04 26.93
C GLN A 92 -8.82 13.93 27.95
N ARG A 93 -9.45 12.84 27.50
CA ARG A 93 -9.64 11.65 28.33
C ARG A 93 -8.26 11.04 28.55
N LYS A 94 -7.58 11.52 29.58
CA LYS A 94 -6.31 11.01 30.09
C LYS A 94 -6.54 9.53 30.38
N VAL A 95 -6.03 8.66 29.49
CA VAL A 95 -5.99 7.23 29.76
C VAL A 95 -5.10 7.08 30.98
N ARG A 96 -5.74 6.92 32.13
CA ARG A 96 -5.09 6.66 33.40
C ARG A 96 -4.45 5.28 33.26
N LEU A 97 -3.16 5.26 32.94
CA LEU A 97 -2.29 4.12 33.19
C LEU A 97 -2.37 3.86 34.70
N LEU A 98 -3.08 2.79 35.08
CA LEU A 98 -3.07 2.22 36.42
C LEU A 98 -2.05 1.10 36.43
N GLY A 99 -1.08 1.20 37.35
CA GLY A 99 -0.38 0.11 38.03
C GLY A 99 0.33 -0.90 37.16
#